data_AF-A0A960F6J2-F1
#
_entry.id   AF-A0A960F6J2-F1
#
_cell.length_a   1.000
_cell.length_b   1.000
_cell.length_c   1.000
_cell.angle_alpha   90.00
_cell.angle_beta   90.00
_cell.angle_gamma   90.00
#
_symmetry.space_group_name_H-M   'P 1'
#
loop_
_entity.id
_entity.type
_entity.pdbx_description
1 polymer ?
#
loop_
_entity_poly.entity_id
_entity_poly.type
_entity_poly.pdbx_seq_one_letter_code
_entity_poly.pdbx_strand_id
1 'polypeptide(L)'
;MIPGATERGGPQHIPRPDGARPGNTAPWAHLDPADRLVGLGRVTAVLTGREPNVHGGAEPAGRQSAVLVPLYEHDGEPHVILTRRSRHLRSHRWEVSFPGGARDPGEELWQTAVREAHEEIGLPPGSSRPVGRLDSFVTVG
;
A
#
# COMPACT_ATOMS: atom_id res chain seq x y z
N MET A 1 -28.00 -17.26 -9.33
CA MET A 1 -28.40 -16.93 -7.94
C MET A 1 -27.26 -17.41 -7.05
N ILE A 2 -26.35 -16.51 -6.65
CA ILE A 2 -25.19 -16.85 -5.81
C ILE A 2 -25.57 -16.54 -4.35
N PRO A 3 -25.49 -17.51 -3.42
CA PRO A 3 -25.74 -17.26 -2.01
C PRO A 3 -24.52 -16.60 -1.35
N GLY A 4 -24.79 -15.62 -0.48
CA GLY A 4 -23.85 -15.19 0.56
C GLY A 4 -22.81 -14.15 0.13
N ALA A 5 -23.25 -12.96 -0.25
CA ALA A 5 -22.43 -11.76 -0.07
C ALA A 5 -22.32 -11.49 1.44
N THR A 6 -21.33 -12.11 2.09
CA THR A 6 -20.82 -11.60 3.35
C THR A 6 -20.27 -10.21 3.08
N GLU A 7 -20.87 -9.20 3.70
CA GLU A 7 -20.36 -7.83 3.71
C GLU A 7 -18.88 -7.88 4.13
N ARG A 8 -17.98 -7.77 3.15
CA ARG A 8 -16.54 -7.75 3.39
C ARG A 8 -16.21 -6.37 3.95
N GLY A 9 -16.15 -6.30 5.27
CA GLY A 9 -15.93 -5.09 6.03
C GLY A 9 -16.39 -5.32 7.46
N GLY A 10 -15.65 -6.13 8.22
CA GLY A 10 -15.95 -6.31 9.64
C GLY A 10 -15.95 -4.96 10.37
N PRO A 11 -16.69 -4.82 11.49
CA PRO A 11 -16.80 -3.54 12.19
C PRO A 11 -15.40 -3.04 12.59
N GLN A 12 -14.90 -2.03 11.87
CA GLN A 12 -13.63 -1.39 12.17
C GLN A 12 -13.80 -0.47 13.38
N HIS A 13 -13.66 -1.04 14.58
CA HIS A 13 -13.55 -0.26 15.79
C HIS A 13 -12.09 0.16 16.01
N ILE A 14 -11.72 1.35 15.51
CA ILE A 14 -10.38 1.93 15.72
C ILE A 14 -10.43 2.78 17.00
N PRO A 15 -9.91 2.29 18.14
CA PRO A 15 -9.95 3.04 19.40
C PRO A 15 -9.16 4.35 19.24
N ARG A 16 -9.82 5.47 19.60
CA ARG A 16 -9.19 6.79 19.63
C ARG A 16 -8.56 7.02 21.01
N PRO A 17 -7.28 7.41 21.10
CA PRO A 17 -6.66 7.74 22.38
C PRO A 17 -7.26 9.03 22.98
N ASP A 18 -7.11 9.22 24.28
CA ASP A 18 -7.50 10.44 24.97
C ASP A 18 -6.81 11.66 24.34
N GLY A 19 -7.59 12.72 24.09
CA GLY A 19 -7.10 13.92 23.43
C GLY A 19 -7.01 13.84 21.90
N ALA A 20 -7.50 12.77 21.28
CA ALA A 20 -7.67 12.71 19.83
C ALA A 20 -8.54 13.89 19.33
N ARG A 21 -8.09 14.54 18.25
CA ARG A 21 -8.80 15.64 17.60
C ARG A 21 -8.96 15.32 16.12
N PRO A 22 -10.07 15.72 15.47
CA PRO A 22 -10.15 15.71 14.02
C PRO A 22 -8.97 16.50 13.43
N GLY A 23 -8.39 15.98 12.34
CA GLY A 23 -7.39 16.72 11.58
C GLY A 23 -8.02 17.90 10.84
N ASN A 24 -7.16 18.73 10.23
CA ASN A 24 -7.62 19.78 9.31
C ASN A 24 -8.40 19.17 8.14
N THR A 25 -9.21 20.02 7.50
CA THR A 25 -9.88 19.66 6.25
C THR A 25 -8.85 19.09 5.26
N ALA A 26 -9.20 17.98 4.62
CA ALA A 26 -8.33 17.35 3.65
C ALA A 26 -7.91 18.35 2.57
N PRO A 27 -6.64 18.38 2.13
CA PRO A 27 -6.15 19.33 1.12
C PRO A 27 -6.98 19.33 -0.18
N TRP A 28 -7.60 18.20 -0.51
CA TRP A 28 -8.45 18.01 -1.69
C TRP A 28 -9.95 18.32 -1.47
N ALA A 29 -10.34 18.87 -0.32
CA ALA A 29 -11.75 19.15 -0.03
C ALA A 29 -12.36 20.27 -0.87
N HIS A 30 -11.54 21.02 -1.61
CA HIS A 30 -11.98 22.02 -2.57
C HIS A 30 -12.37 21.41 -3.94
N LEU A 31 -12.00 20.15 -4.20
CA LEU A 31 -12.33 19.47 -5.46
C LEU A 31 -13.80 19.04 -5.46
N ASP A 32 -14.43 19.04 -6.63
CA ASP A 32 -15.77 18.47 -6.80
C ASP A 32 -15.77 16.97 -6.44
N PRO A 33 -16.84 16.41 -5.86
CA PRO A 33 -16.88 14.99 -5.49
C PRO A 33 -16.54 14.03 -6.63
N ALA A 34 -16.93 14.38 -7.87
CA ALA A 34 -16.59 13.60 -9.06
C ALA A 34 -15.08 13.58 -9.35
N ASP A 35 -14.35 14.64 -9.00
CA ASP A 35 -12.90 14.75 -9.17
C ASP A 35 -12.11 14.10 -8.03
N ARG A 36 -12.77 13.78 -6.90
CA ARG A 36 -12.16 13.05 -5.77
C ARG A 36 -12.09 11.55 -6.03
N LEU A 37 -12.92 11.02 -6.93
CA LEU A 37 -12.92 9.62 -7.33
C LEU A 37 -11.90 9.42 -8.46
N VAL A 38 -10.70 8.97 -8.10
CA VAL A 38 -9.60 8.76 -9.04
C VAL A 38 -9.59 7.31 -9.54
N GLY A 39 -10.23 7.04 -10.68
CA GLY A 39 -10.19 5.69 -11.28
C GLY A 39 -8.77 5.19 -11.59
N LEU A 40 -8.58 3.87 -11.71
CA LEU A 40 -7.25 3.27 -11.93
C LEU A 40 -6.58 3.75 -13.21
N GLY A 41 -7.35 4.11 -14.23
CA GLY A 41 -6.84 4.72 -15.46
C GLY A 41 -6.09 6.03 -15.19
N ARG A 42 -6.63 6.90 -14.32
CA ARG A 42 -5.98 8.16 -13.94
C ARG A 42 -4.72 7.91 -13.10
N VAL A 43 -4.78 6.98 -12.15
CA VAL A 43 -3.60 6.59 -11.34
C VAL A 43 -2.49 6.07 -12.26
N THR A 44 -2.82 5.16 -13.17
CA THR A 44 -1.86 4.61 -14.13
C THR A 44 -1.27 5.70 -15.01
N ALA A 45 -2.08 6.62 -15.54
CA ALA A 45 -1.61 7.71 -16.38
C ALA A 45 -0.62 8.64 -15.66
N VAL A 46 -0.86 8.95 -14.39
CA VAL A 46 0.04 9.80 -13.59
C VAL A 46 1.34 9.10 -13.24
N LEU A 47 1.28 7.78 -12.98
CA LEU A 47 2.47 6.99 -12.65
C LEU A 47 3.31 6.60 -13.87
N THR A 48 2.69 6.58 -15.05
CA THR A 48 3.38 6.29 -16.32
C THR A 48 4.36 7.42 -16.63
N GLY A 49 5.66 7.12 -16.67
CA GLY A 49 6.71 8.10 -16.95
C GLY A 49 7.11 8.97 -15.76
N ARG A 50 6.62 8.66 -14.55
CA ARG A 50 7.11 9.29 -13.31
C ARG A 50 8.46 8.71 -12.93
N GLU A 51 9.47 9.57 -12.80
CA GLU A 51 10.76 9.22 -12.21
C GLU A 51 10.69 9.30 -10.67
N PRO A 52 11.00 8.21 -9.95
CA PRO A 52 11.02 8.23 -8.48
C PRO A 52 12.16 9.07 -7.92
N ASN A 53 11.88 9.81 -6.86
CA ASN A 53 12.91 10.44 -6.04
C ASN A 53 13.33 9.53 -4.88
N VAL A 54 14.49 9.84 -4.28
CA VAL A 54 14.94 9.23 -3.02
C VAL A 54 14.86 10.29 -1.92
N HIS A 55 14.11 10.00 -0.87
CA HIS A 55 13.97 10.84 0.32
C HIS A 55 14.82 10.28 1.46
N GLY A 56 15.51 11.17 2.18
CA GLY A 56 16.40 10.81 3.30
C GLY A 56 17.88 10.95 2.90
N GLY A 57 18.60 11.81 3.59
CA GLY A 57 19.93 12.30 3.18
C GLY A 57 21.13 11.38 3.45
N ALA A 58 20.92 10.07 3.57
CA ALA A 58 22.01 9.11 3.77
C ALA A 58 22.17 8.21 2.54
N GLU A 59 23.43 7.98 2.15
CA GLU A 59 23.81 7.00 1.12
C GLU A 59 23.18 5.63 1.40
N PRO A 60 22.75 4.87 0.37
CA PRO A 60 22.04 3.60 0.51
C PRO A 60 22.99 2.48 0.97
N ALA A 61 23.48 2.56 2.20
CA ALA A 61 24.25 1.50 2.85
C ALA A 61 23.36 0.53 3.67
N GLY A 62 22.04 0.78 3.72
CA GLY A 62 21.07 -0.03 4.45
C GLY A 62 20.53 -1.22 3.66
N ARG A 63 20.02 -2.23 4.38
CA ARG A 63 19.27 -3.36 3.80
C ARG A 63 18.08 -2.83 3.00
N GLN A 64 18.04 -3.14 1.71
CA GLN A 64 16.93 -2.74 0.85
C GLN A 64 15.67 -3.57 1.15
N SER A 65 14.52 -2.92 1.02
CA SER A 65 13.20 -3.53 1.15
C SER A 65 12.31 -3.02 0.03
N ALA A 66 11.32 -3.82 -0.35
CA ALA A 66 10.34 -3.46 -1.36
C ALA A 66 8.93 -3.74 -0.86
N VAL A 67 8.00 -2.88 -1.27
CA VAL A 67 6.61 -2.91 -0.86
C VAL A 67 5.75 -2.85 -2.12
N LEU A 68 4.73 -3.70 -2.19
CA LEU A 68 3.73 -3.66 -3.25
C LEU A 68 2.53 -2.84 -2.76
N VAL A 69 2.09 -1.86 -3.56
CA VAL A 69 0.81 -1.16 -3.36
C VAL A 69 -0.20 -1.76 -4.34
N PRO A 70 -0.98 -2.80 -3.95
CA PRO A 70 -1.81 -3.53 -4.90
C PRO A 70 -3.10 -2.75 -5.13
N LEU A 71 -3.29 -2.27 -6.35
CA LEU A 71 -4.49 -1.55 -6.77
C LEU A 71 -5.39 -2.45 -7.59
N TYR A 72 -6.69 -2.45 -7.29
CA TYR A 72 -7.70 -3.20 -8.03
C TYR A 72 -9.03 -2.42 -8.08
N GLU A 73 -9.88 -2.73 -9.04
CA GLU A 73 -11.23 -2.16 -9.12
C GLU A 73 -12.23 -3.09 -8.45
N HIS A 74 -13.12 -2.51 -7.65
CA HIS A 74 -14.27 -3.19 -7.08
C HIS A 74 -15.44 -2.22 -7.05
N ASP A 75 -16.59 -2.64 -7.57
CA ASP A 75 -17.81 -1.83 -7.70
C ASP A 75 -17.60 -0.46 -8.36
N GLY A 76 -16.69 -0.40 -9.34
CA GLY A 76 -16.35 0.83 -10.08
C GLY A 76 -15.40 1.77 -9.36
N GLU A 77 -14.91 1.39 -8.18
CA GLU A 77 -14.03 2.23 -7.36
C GLU A 77 -12.64 1.60 -7.21
N PRO A 78 -11.57 2.42 -7.18
CA PRO A 78 -10.22 1.97 -6.91
C PRO A 78 -10.07 1.54 -5.45
N HIS A 79 -9.52 0.35 -5.24
CA HIS A 79 -9.26 -0.21 -3.93
C HIS A 79 -7.78 -0.52 -3.78
N VAL A 80 -7.31 -0.52 -2.53
CA VAL A 80 -5.96 -0.92 -2.17
C VAL A 80 -6.00 -2.01 -1.10
N ILE A 81 -5.09 -2.97 -1.20
CA ILE A 81 -4.95 -4.02 -0.19
C ILE A 81 -3.95 -3.56 0.88
N LEU A 82 -4.36 -3.65 2.14
CA LEU A 82 -3.53 -3.42 3.32
C LEU A 82 -3.48 -4.69 4.16
N THR A 83 -2.33 -4.97 4.74
CA THR A 83 -2.13 -6.07 5.69
C THR A 83 -2.11 -5.51 7.12
N ARG A 84 -2.51 -6.34 8.07
CA ARG A 84 -2.35 -6.07 9.51
C ARG A 84 -1.38 -7.11 10.06
N ARG A 85 -0.21 -6.68 10.49
CA ARG A 85 0.85 -7.61 10.94
C ARG A 85 0.39 -8.43 12.16
N SER A 86 0.79 -9.71 12.19
CA SER A 86 0.44 -10.67 13.24
C SER A 86 0.88 -10.23 14.64
N ARG A 87 0.11 -10.63 15.65
CA ARG A 87 0.38 -10.37 17.09
C ARG A 87 1.74 -10.91 17.59
N HIS A 88 2.30 -11.90 16.90
CA HIS A 88 3.43 -12.71 17.42
C HIS A 88 4.82 -12.18 17.05
N LEU A 89 4.92 -11.04 16.34
CA LEU A 89 6.21 -10.39 16.04
C LEU A 89 6.74 -9.55 17.22
N ARG A 90 8.07 -9.53 17.37
CA ARG A 90 8.77 -8.82 18.47
C ARG A 90 8.61 -7.29 18.40
N SER A 91 8.38 -6.71 17.22
CA SER A 91 8.12 -5.27 16.97
C SER A 91 6.91 -5.05 16.04
N HIS A 92 6.36 -3.84 16.00
CA HIS A 92 5.32 -3.39 15.05
C HIS A 92 3.99 -4.18 15.10
N ARG A 93 3.53 -4.55 16.30
CA ARG A 93 2.25 -5.24 16.49
C ARG A 93 1.09 -4.34 16.09
N TRP A 94 0.16 -4.88 15.30
CA TRP A 94 -1.06 -4.20 14.81
C TRP A 94 -0.87 -3.09 13.80
N GLU A 95 0.34 -2.87 13.30
CA GLU A 95 0.55 -1.89 12.26
C GLU A 95 -0.15 -2.32 10.98
N VAL A 96 -0.80 -1.34 10.36
CA VAL A 96 -1.37 -1.44 9.04
C VAL A 96 -0.28 -1.08 8.05
N SER A 97 0.04 -2.00 7.17
CA SER A 97 1.10 -1.86 6.18
C SER A 97 0.63 -2.33 4.82
N PHE A 98 1.33 -1.92 3.78
CA PHE A 98 1.28 -2.63 2.51
C PHE A 98 2.05 -3.96 2.61
N PRO A 99 1.72 -4.96 1.79
CA PRO A 99 2.52 -6.18 1.71
C PRO A 99 3.93 -5.87 1.20
N GLY A 100 4.93 -6.42 1.85
CA GLY A 100 6.32 -6.14 1.51
C GLY A 100 7.30 -6.55 2.59
N GLY A 101 8.57 -6.49 2.22
CA GLY A 101 9.62 -7.00 3.06
C GLY A 101 10.99 -6.74 2.48
N ALA A 102 11.97 -7.42 3.04
CA ALA A 102 13.36 -7.23 2.67
C ALA A 102 13.71 -7.88 1.33
N ARG A 103 14.60 -7.23 0.59
CA ARG A 103 15.19 -7.76 -0.63
C ARG A 103 16.13 -8.92 -0.31
N ASP A 104 15.96 -10.04 -1.00
CA ASP A 104 16.91 -11.14 -0.95
C ASP A 104 18.06 -10.95 -1.96
N PRO A 105 19.24 -11.58 -1.75
CA PRO A 105 20.36 -11.46 -2.67
C PRO A 105 19.99 -11.89 -4.10
N GLY A 106 20.22 -10.99 -5.06
CA GLY A 106 19.97 -11.25 -6.48
C GLY A 106 18.54 -10.96 -6.96
N GLU A 107 17.60 -10.59 -6.08
CA GLU A 107 16.26 -10.18 -6.51
C GLU A 107 16.26 -8.74 -7.02
N GLU A 108 15.42 -8.39 -7.99
CA GLU A 108 15.03 -7.01 -8.25
C GLU A 108 13.93 -6.55 -7.28
N LEU A 109 13.82 -5.25 -7.00
CA LEU A 109 12.82 -4.73 -6.04
C LEU A 109 11.38 -5.15 -6.36
N TRP A 110 11.04 -5.24 -7.64
CA TRP A 110 9.72 -5.73 -8.07
C TRP A 110 9.51 -7.20 -7.70
N GLN A 111 10.54 -8.04 -7.88
CA GLN A 111 10.46 -9.46 -7.55
C GLN A 111 10.28 -9.66 -6.05
N THR A 112 11.05 -8.92 -5.24
CA THR A 112 10.88 -8.88 -3.78
C THR A 112 9.45 -8.51 -3.39
N ALA A 113 8.91 -7.40 -3.92
CA ALA A 113 7.55 -6.95 -3.58
C ALA A 113 6.47 -7.98 -3.96
N VAL A 114 6.60 -8.63 -5.12
CA VAL A 114 5.66 -9.68 -5.57
C VAL A 114 5.77 -10.95 -4.72
N ARG A 115 7.00 -11.39 -4.40
CA ARG A 115 7.24 -12.55 -3.52
C ARG A 115 6.61 -12.32 -2.15
N GLU A 116 6.90 -11.19 -1.51
CA GLU A 116 6.36 -10.84 -0.20
C GLU A 116 4.82 -10.73 -0.23
N ALA A 117 4.23 -10.16 -1.28
CA ALA A 117 2.77 -10.13 -1.43
C ALA A 117 2.17 -11.53 -1.61
N HIS A 118 2.84 -12.43 -2.32
CA HIS A 118 2.40 -13.82 -2.40
C HIS A 118 2.46 -14.51 -1.03
N GLU A 119 3.54 -14.31 -0.26
CA GLU A 119 3.70 -14.89 1.06
C GLU A 119 2.71 -14.35 2.10
N GLU A 120 2.48 -13.03 2.12
CA GLU A 120 1.64 -12.38 3.15
C GLU A 120 0.13 -12.45 2.84
N ILE A 121 -0.29 -12.36 1.58
CA ILE A 121 -1.71 -12.29 1.19
C ILE A 121 -2.13 -13.31 0.13
N GLY A 122 -1.23 -14.19 -0.31
CA GLY A 122 -1.54 -15.21 -1.32
C GLY A 122 -1.75 -14.65 -2.73
N LEU A 123 -1.22 -13.45 -3.03
CA LEU A 123 -1.35 -12.85 -4.36
C LEU A 123 -0.55 -13.66 -5.40
N PRO A 124 -1.18 -14.28 -6.41
CA PRO A 124 -0.46 -15.14 -7.36
C PRO A 124 0.63 -14.38 -8.13
N PRO A 125 1.86 -14.93 -8.24
CA PRO A 125 2.90 -14.33 -9.06
C PRO A 125 2.45 -14.28 -10.53
N GLY A 126 2.18 -13.08 -11.05
CA GLY A 126 1.67 -12.84 -12.41
C GLY A 126 0.24 -12.28 -12.47
N SER A 127 -0.49 -12.21 -11.36
CA SER A 127 -1.78 -11.52 -11.31
C SER A 127 -1.65 -10.00 -11.17
N SER A 128 -0.43 -9.48 -11.12
CA SER A 128 -0.13 -8.06 -11.02
C SER A 128 0.84 -7.62 -12.12
N ARG A 129 0.72 -6.36 -12.54
CA ARG A 129 1.65 -5.71 -13.46
C ARG A 129 2.16 -4.41 -12.83
N PRO A 130 3.42 -4.03 -13.03
CA PRO A 130 3.91 -2.75 -12.57
C PRO A 130 3.22 -1.62 -13.37
N VAL A 131 2.76 -0.59 -12.66
CA VAL A 131 2.18 0.64 -13.24
C VAL A 131 3.09 1.86 -13.07
N GLY A 132 4.07 1.77 -12.18
CA GLY A 132 5.04 2.81 -11.88
C GLY A 132 5.68 2.58 -10.52
N ARG A 133 6.56 3.49 -10.10
CA ARG A 133 7.24 3.46 -8.80
C ARG A 133 6.98 4.77 -8.04
N LEU A 134 6.77 4.65 -6.74
CA LEU A 134 6.73 5.78 -5.82
C LEU A 134 8.14 6.09 -5.33
N ASP A 135 8.28 7.22 -4.64
CA ASP A 135 9.57 7.64 -4.10
C ASP A 135 10.09 6.63 -3.06
N SER A 136 11.41 6.46 -3.03
CA SER A 136 12.08 5.63 -2.03
C SER A 136 12.36 6.44 -0.77
N PHE A 137 12.30 5.80 0.39
CA PHE A 137 12.60 6.43 1.67
C PHE A 137 13.79 5.72 2.33
N VAL A 138 14.78 6.50 2.76
CA VAL A 138 15.89 6.03 3.59
C VAL A 138 15.49 6.24 5.05
N THR A 139 15.30 5.15 5.77
CA THR A 139 14.97 5.16 7.20
C THR A 139 16.19 4.78 8.02
N VAL A 140 16.41 5.46 9.15
CA VAL A 140 17.41 5.04 10.13
C VAL A 140 16.81 3.88 10.94
N GLY A 141 17.49 2.73 10.94
CA GLY A 141 17.12 1.54 11.71
C GLY A 141 17.62 1.57 13.15
#